data_AF-A0A8J8FU52-F1
#
_entry.id   AF-A0A8J8FU52-F1
#
_cell.length_a   1.000
_cell.length_b   1.000
_cell.length_c   1.000
_cell.angle_alpha   90.00
_cell.angle_beta   90.00
_cell.angle_gamma   90.00
#
_symmetry.space_group_name_H-M   'P 1'
#
loop_
_entity.id
_entity.type
_entity.pdbx_description
1 polymer ?
#
loop_
_entity_poly.entity_id
_entity_poly.type
_entity_poly.pdbx_seq_one_letter_code
_entity_poly.pdbx_strand_id
1 'polypeptide(L)'
;MLGFLKSIFSALVGSGLTLAVVAKFGQSWFFKKVDAKVAVKLAEKNNQLMEQLEHKKNNLNKELQIEVTHFKSQLEVLGSQQSKFLEMKINNILLLNQNHYLAVKKIKALTDVTNVWIEEAANYFKFQIEDREHEELSDYEVYRKLHQDHWPPYQKSANAAFNKYAECLALNMPILPKELVEKEMGIIDQCRSILSDTSMNFSRAMNFTQYIVVPEECEGTEAEFMANLIQEHEKSIAQKACIDKLSNELFDKSLRSGALIESLLQHQHVRRNRDGS
;
A
#
# COMPACT_ATOMS: atom_id res chain seq x y z
N MET A 1 -21.56 -25.20 -4.51
CA MET A 1 -20.65 -26.16 -5.19
C MET A 1 -20.59 -27.48 -4.40
N LEU A 2 -21.75 -28.09 -4.10
CA LEU A 2 -21.88 -29.31 -3.28
C LEU A 2 -22.64 -30.45 -4.01
N GLY A 3 -23.03 -30.25 -5.28
CA GLY A 3 -23.87 -31.20 -6.02
C GLY A 3 -23.10 -32.28 -6.79
N PHE A 4 -21.85 -32.02 -7.18
CA PHE A 4 -21.09 -32.93 -8.07
C PHE A 4 -20.46 -34.13 -7.34
N LEU A 5 -20.13 -34.00 -6.05
CA LEU A 5 -19.51 -35.09 -5.27
C LEU A 5 -20.51 -36.18 -4.85
N LYS A 6 -21.81 -35.86 -4.71
CA LYS A 6 -22.84 -36.88 -4.40
C LYS A 6 -23.20 -37.77 -5.60
N SER A 7 -23.07 -37.25 -6.83
CA SER A 7 -23.44 -37.99 -8.04
C SER A 7 -22.47 -39.12 -8.40
N ILE A 8 -21.20 -39.01 -7.99
CA ILE A 8 -20.17 -40.01 -8.33
C ILE A 8 -20.26 -41.23 -7.40
N PHE A 9 -20.68 -41.05 -6.14
CA PHE A 9 -20.92 -42.16 -5.22
C PHE A 9 -22.24 -42.90 -5.49
N SER A 10 -23.29 -42.23 -6.00
CA SER A 10 -24.56 -42.90 -6.34
C SER A 10 -24.48 -43.76 -7.61
N ALA A 11 -23.56 -43.47 -8.54
CA ALA A 11 -23.36 -44.26 -9.75
C ALA A 11 -22.61 -45.58 -9.49
N LEU A 12 -21.87 -45.69 -8.38
CA LEU A 12 -21.03 -46.85 -8.07
C LEU A 12 -21.76 -47.92 -7.23
N VAL A 13 -22.86 -47.55 -6.56
CA VAL A 13 -23.68 -48.49 -5.76
C VAL A 13 -24.78 -49.14 -6.62
N GLY A 14 -25.22 -48.50 -7.70
CA GLY A 14 -26.28 -49.02 -8.59
C GLY A 14 -25.83 -50.07 -9.62
N SER A 15 -24.52 -50.15 -9.92
CA SER A 15 -23.96 -51.08 -10.90
C SER A 15 -23.61 -52.46 -10.33
N GLY A 16 -23.39 -52.58 -9.02
CA GLY A 16 -23.11 -53.86 -8.35
C GLY A 16 -24.33 -54.79 -8.26
N LEU A 17 -25.52 -54.22 -8.05
CA LEU A 17 -26.78 -54.98 -7.95
C LEU A 17 -27.29 -55.46 -9.31
N THR A 18 -27.06 -54.69 -10.38
CA THR A 18 -27.47 -55.07 -11.74
C THR A 18 -26.59 -56.17 -12.33
N LEU A 19 -25.29 -56.17 -12.07
CA LEU A 19 -24.38 -57.26 -12.48
C LEU A 19 -24.71 -58.60 -11.78
N ALA A 20 -25.05 -58.57 -10.48
CA ALA A 20 -25.38 -59.78 -9.74
C ALA A 20 -26.71 -60.42 -10.18
N VAL A 21 -27.73 -59.61 -10.53
CA VAL A 21 -29.03 -60.11 -10.99
C VAL A 21 -28.96 -60.68 -12.41
N VAL A 22 -28.18 -60.05 -13.30
CA VAL A 22 -27.96 -60.56 -14.67
C VAL A 22 -27.13 -61.86 -14.66
N ALA A 23 -26.13 -61.97 -13.77
CA ALA A 23 -25.34 -63.19 -13.61
C ALA A 23 -26.18 -64.38 -13.10
N LYS A 24 -27.13 -64.15 -12.18
CA LYS A 24 -27.94 -65.23 -11.57
C LYS A 24 -29.10 -65.71 -12.45
N PHE A 25 -29.69 -64.84 -13.29
CA PHE A 25 -30.79 -65.20 -14.19
C PHE A 25 -30.34 -65.59 -15.61
N GLY A 26 -29.20 -65.09 -16.10
CA GLY A 26 -28.66 -65.43 -17.42
C GLY A 26 -28.09 -66.86 -17.53
N GLN A 27 -27.61 -67.43 -16.41
CA GLN A 27 -26.97 -68.75 -16.40
C GLN A 27 -27.94 -69.94 -16.58
N SER A 28 -29.24 -69.81 -16.29
CA SER A 28 -30.16 -70.96 -16.33
C SER A 28 -30.75 -71.23 -17.72
N TRP A 29 -30.94 -70.19 -18.54
CA TRP A 29 -31.62 -70.32 -19.84
C TRP A 29 -30.65 -70.48 -21.03
N PHE A 30 -29.45 -69.90 -20.96
CA PHE A 30 -28.45 -70.00 -22.04
C PHE A 30 -27.65 -71.33 -22.04
N PHE A 31 -27.45 -71.98 -20.88
CA PHE A 31 -26.51 -73.11 -20.79
C PHE A 31 -27.07 -74.49 -21.23
N LYS A 32 -28.35 -74.60 -21.57
CA LYS A 32 -28.93 -75.88 -22.06
C LYS A 32 -28.63 -76.21 -23.52
N LYS A 33 -28.08 -75.27 -24.31
CA LYS A 33 -27.67 -75.49 -25.72
C LYS A 33 -26.38 -74.75 -26.11
N VAL A 34 -25.48 -74.50 -25.16
CA VAL A 34 -24.16 -73.97 -25.50
C VAL A 34 -23.21 -75.17 -25.56
N ASP A 35 -22.84 -75.53 -26.79
CA ASP A 35 -21.83 -76.53 -27.10
C ASP A 35 -20.55 -76.22 -26.28
N ALA A 36 -19.89 -77.22 -25.70
CA ALA A 36 -18.79 -77.00 -24.75
C ALA A 36 -17.68 -76.10 -25.33
N LYS A 37 -17.47 -76.14 -26.66
CA LYS A 37 -16.56 -75.25 -27.39
C LYS A 37 -16.97 -73.77 -27.37
N VAL A 38 -18.26 -73.48 -27.39
CA VAL A 38 -18.81 -72.12 -27.34
C VAL A 38 -18.71 -71.56 -25.92
N ALA A 39 -18.91 -72.39 -24.89
CA ALA A 39 -18.71 -71.99 -23.50
C ALA A 39 -17.25 -71.64 -23.20
N VAL A 40 -16.29 -72.43 -23.71
CA VAL A 40 -14.84 -72.14 -23.58
C VAL A 40 -14.46 -70.84 -24.29
N LYS A 41 -14.92 -70.62 -25.54
CA LYS A 41 -14.68 -69.36 -26.27
C LYS A 41 -15.28 -68.14 -25.58
N LEU A 42 -16.46 -68.29 -24.95
CA LEU A 42 -17.08 -67.22 -24.17
C LEU A 42 -16.27 -66.92 -22.91
N ALA A 43 -15.77 -67.94 -22.21
CA ALA A 43 -14.91 -67.78 -21.04
C ALA A 43 -13.57 -67.10 -21.38
N GLU A 44 -12.91 -67.50 -22.48
CA GLU A 44 -11.69 -66.85 -22.98
C GLU A 44 -11.93 -65.37 -23.33
N LYS A 45 -13.01 -65.07 -24.07
CA LYS A 45 -13.37 -63.67 -24.36
C LYS A 45 -13.65 -62.87 -23.10
N ASN A 46 -14.27 -63.48 -22.09
CA ASN A 46 -14.58 -62.79 -20.84
C ASN A 46 -13.31 -62.48 -20.05
N ASN A 47 -12.35 -63.42 -19.98
CA ASN A 47 -11.03 -63.17 -19.39
C ASN A 47 -10.27 -62.06 -20.14
N GLN A 48 -10.26 -62.09 -21.48
CA GLN A 48 -9.64 -61.03 -22.29
C GLN A 48 -10.27 -59.66 -22.05
N LEU A 49 -11.61 -59.60 -21.95
CA LEU A 49 -12.32 -58.37 -21.63
C LEU A 49 -12.00 -57.89 -20.21
N MET A 50 -11.86 -58.81 -19.25
CA MET A 50 -11.51 -58.50 -17.87
C MET A 50 -10.09 -57.94 -17.76
N GLU A 51 -9.11 -58.54 -18.45
CA GLU A 51 -7.74 -58.03 -18.57
C GLU A 51 -7.70 -56.64 -19.21
N GLN A 52 -8.46 -56.42 -20.29
CA GLN A 52 -8.57 -55.10 -20.92
C GLN A 52 -9.19 -54.05 -19.98
N LEU A 53 -10.19 -54.44 -19.18
CA LEU A 53 -10.83 -53.58 -18.19
C LEU A 53 -9.85 -53.21 -17.07
N GLU A 54 -9.07 -54.18 -16.61
CA GLU A 54 -8.06 -53.98 -15.57
C GLU A 54 -6.91 -53.09 -16.07
N HIS A 55 -6.43 -53.31 -17.30
CA HIS A 55 -5.47 -52.43 -17.94
C HIS A 55 -6.00 -51.00 -18.11
N LYS A 56 -7.23 -50.83 -18.59
CA LYS A 56 -7.85 -49.49 -18.72
C LYS A 56 -8.03 -48.82 -17.36
N LYS A 57 -8.50 -49.55 -16.34
CA LYS A 57 -8.63 -49.03 -14.96
C LYS A 57 -7.28 -48.57 -14.43
N ASN A 58 -6.22 -49.37 -14.62
CA ASN A 58 -4.89 -49.05 -14.14
C ASN A 58 -4.29 -47.86 -14.88
N ASN A 59 -4.51 -47.74 -16.19
CA ASN A 59 -4.08 -46.59 -16.97
C ASN A 59 -4.83 -45.32 -16.54
N LEU A 60 -6.16 -45.38 -16.39
CA LEU A 60 -6.96 -44.24 -15.95
C LEU A 60 -6.55 -43.79 -14.53
N ASN A 61 -6.28 -44.74 -13.62
CA ASN A 61 -5.83 -44.43 -12.27
C ASN A 61 -4.45 -43.76 -12.26
N LYS A 62 -3.53 -44.19 -13.13
CA LYS A 62 -2.23 -43.54 -13.32
C LYS A 62 -2.38 -42.13 -13.87
N GLU A 63 -3.21 -41.94 -14.90
CA GLU A 63 -3.51 -40.62 -15.47
C GLU A 63 -4.09 -39.67 -14.42
N LEU A 64 -5.07 -40.13 -13.63
CA LEU A 64 -5.66 -39.37 -12.53
C LEU A 64 -4.62 -38.99 -11.46
N GLN A 65 -3.73 -39.91 -11.08
CA GLN A 65 -2.67 -39.62 -10.11
C GLN A 65 -1.69 -38.57 -10.63
N ILE A 66 -1.34 -38.64 -11.93
CA ILE A 66 -0.48 -37.64 -12.58
C ILE A 66 -1.17 -36.27 -12.59
N GLU A 67 -2.45 -36.23 -12.97
CA GLU A 67 -3.22 -34.99 -13.05
C GLU A 67 -3.42 -34.35 -11.67
N VAL A 68 -3.74 -35.14 -10.63
CA VAL A 68 -3.83 -34.67 -9.25
C VAL A 68 -2.50 -34.11 -8.76
N THR A 69 -1.38 -34.76 -9.09
CA THR A 69 -0.04 -34.28 -8.72
C THR A 69 0.30 -32.96 -9.41
N HIS A 70 -0.07 -32.84 -10.69
CA HIS A 70 0.07 -31.60 -11.45
C HIS A 70 -0.78 -30.46 -10.89
N PHE A 71 -2.04 -30.71 -10.51
CA PHE A 71 -2.87 -29.70 -9.86
C PHE A 71 -2.31 -29.27 -8.50
N LYS A 72 -1.78 -30.21 -7.70
CA LYS A 72 -1.13 -29.88 -6.43
C LYS A 72 0.09 -28.97 -6.63
N SER A 73 0.94 -29.27 -7.61
CA SER A 73 2.12 -28.43 -7.86
C SER A 73 1.74 -27.03 -8.35
N GLN A 74 0.72 -26.92 -9.21
CA GLN A 74 0.19 -25.61 -9.63
C GLN A 74 -0.37 -24.81 -8.45
N LEU A 75 -1.10 -25.46 -7.54
CA LEU A 75 -1.62 -24.83 -6.33
C LEU A 75 -0.50 -24.35 -5.39
N GLU A 76 0.58 -25.14 -5.24
CA GLU A 76 1.75 -24.74 -4.46
C GLU A 76 2.45 -23.51 -5.06
N VAL A 77 2.62 -23.47 -6.39
CA VAL A 77 3.19 -22.31 -7.10
C VAL A 77 2.33 -21.07 -6.88
N LEU A 78 1.01 -21.19 -7.03
CA LEU A 78 0.06 -20.09 -6.78
C LEU A 78 0.10 -19.63 -5.32
N GLY A 79 0.17 -20.55 -4.36
CA GLY A 79 0.32 -20.22 -2.94
C GLY A 79 1.61 -19.47 -2.63
N SER A 80 2.73 -19.88 -3.24
CA SER A 80 4.02 -19.20 -3.13
C SER A 80 3.98 -17.77 -3.71
N GLN A 81 3.38 -17.60 -4.89
CA GLN A 81 3.22 -16.30 -5.52
C GLN A 81 2.33 -15.35 -4.69
N GLN A 82 1.22 -15.86 -4.14
CA GLN A 82 0.36 -15.07 -3.26
C GLN A 82 1.08 -14.62 -1.99
N SER A 83 1.90 -15.49 -1.38
CA SER A 83 2.70 -15.14 -0.20
C SER A 83 3.69 -14.01 -0.51
N LYS A 84 4.40 -14.09 -1.63
CA LYS A 84 5.33 -13.03 -2.07
C LYS A 84 4.62 -11.70 -2.34
N PHE A 85 3.43 -11.75 -2.94
CA PHE A 85 2.64 -10.55 -3.18
C PHE A 85 2.17 -9.89 -1.88
N LEU A 86 1.77 -10.69 -0.88
CA LEU A 86 1.39 -10.19 0.44
C LEU A 86 2.57 -9.54 1.16
N GLU A 87 3.73 -10.19 1.15
CA GLU A 87 4.97 -9.67 1.70
C GLU A 87 5.35 -8.33 1.06
N MET A 88 5.30 -8.25 -0.28
CA MET A 88 5.55 -7.01 -1.00
C MET A 88 4.58 -5.89 -0.59
N LYS A 89 3.29 -6.21 -0.43
CA LYS A 89 2.29 -5.24 0.02
C LYS A 89 2.59 -4.71 1.42
N ILE A 90 2.92 -5.59 2.36
CA ILE A 90 3.28 -5.21 3.74
C ILE A 90 4.54 -4.35 3.75
N ASN A 91 5.60 -4.76 3.04
CA ASN A 91 6.83 -4.01 2.95
C ASN A 91 6.61 -2.60 2.37
N ASN A 92 5.75 -2.48 1.35
CA ASN A 92 5.41 -1.18 0.76
C ASN A 92 4.61 -0.29 1.72
N ILE A 93 3.72 -0.84 2.55
CA ILE A 93 3.02 -0.09 3.60
C ILE A 93 4.04 0.46 4.63
N LEU A 94 4.98 -0.38 5.07
CA LEU A 94 6.02 0.02 6.02
C LEU A 94 6.94 1.10 5.45
N LEU A 95 7.39 0.92 4.20
CA LEU A 95 8.24 1.88 3.50
C LEU A 95 7.54 3.23 3.34
N LEU A 96 6.26 3.22 3.00
CA LEU A 96 5.44 4.43 2.87
C LEU A 96 5.34 5.19 4.20
N ASN A 97 5.14 4.48 5.31
CA ASN A 97 5.13 5.07 6.65
C ASN A 97 6.47 5.68 7.05
N GLN A 98 7.57 5.00 6.74
CA GLN A 98 8.91 5.53 6.99
C GLN A 98 9.16 6.82 6.20
N ASN A 99 8.79 6.84 4.92
CA ASN A 99 8.95 8.03 4.08
C ASN A 99 8.04 9.18 4.53
N HIS A 100 6.81 8.89 4.94
CA HIS A 100 5.90 9.87 5.53
C HIS A 100 6.51 10.53 6.79
N TYR A 101 7.01 9.73 7.73
CA TYR A 101 7.68 10.23 8.93
C TYR A 101 8.85 11.16 8.59
N LEU A 102 9.71 10.75 7.65
CA LEU A 102 10.85 11.55 7.21
C LEU A 102 10.42 12.85 6.54
N ALA A 103 9.38 12.82 5.69
CA ALA A 103 8.82 14.01 5.05
C ALA A 103 8.29 14.99 6.10
N VAL A 104 7.41 14.56 7.01
CA VAL A 104 6.86 15.40 8.07
C VAL A 104 7.96 16.00 8.94
N LYS A 105 8.94 15.19 9.37
CA LYS A 105 10.08 15.68 10.17
C LYS A 105 10.86 16.78 9.47
N LYS A 106 11.11 16.65 8.16
CA LYS A 106 11.89 17.63 7.38
C LYS A 106 11.08 18.88 7.05
N ILE A 107 9.79 18.75 6.74
CA ILE A 107 8.88 19.88 6.57
C ILE A 107 8.75 20.66 7.87
N LYS A 108 8.59 19.96 9.01
CA LYS A 108 8.53 20.58 10.33
C LYS A 108 9.78 21.40 10.64
N ALA A 109 10.97 20.88 10.34
CA ALA A 109 12.21 21.63 10.53
C ALA A 109 12.24 22.92 9.69
N LEU A 110 11.76 22.87 8.43
CA LEU A 110 11.66 24.04 7.58
C LEU A 110 10.66 25.08 8.12
N THR A 111 9.47 24.64 8.54
CA THR A 111 8.43 25.53 9.09
C THR A 111 8.86 26.14 10.41
N ASP A 112 9.51 25.37 11.29
CA ASP A 112 9.99 25.86 12.58
C ASP A 112 11.03 26.97 12.38
N VAL A 113 12.03 26.73 11.52
CA VAL A 113 13.06 27.71 11.19
C VAL A 113 12.46 28.95 10.53
N THR A 114 11.53 28.76 9.58
CA THR A 114 10.86 29.87 8.90
C THR A 114 10.05 30.71 9.89
N ASN A 115 9.31 30.09 10.81
CA ASN A 115 8.54 30.80 11.82
C ASN A 115 9.44 31.63 12.73
N VAL A 116 10.53 31.03 13.24
CA VAL A 116 11.49 31.72 14.12
C VAL A 116 12.07 32.95 13.43
N TRP A 117 12.51 32.82 12.18
CA TRP A 117 13.12 33.94 11.47
C TRP A 117 12.12 35.05 11.10
N ILE A 118 10.88 34.70 10.79
CA ILE A 118 9.84 35.71 10.55
C ILE A 118 9.46 36.42 11.86
N GLU A 119 9.36 35.70 12.96
CA GLU A 119 9.13 36.25 14.30
C GLU A 119 10.25 37.21 14.73
N GLU A 120 11.50 36.77 14.57
CA GLU A 120 12.69 37.59 14.83
C GLU A 120 12.66 38.88 14.02
N ALA A 121 12.39 38.79 12.71
CA ALA A 121 12.26 39.97 11.86
C ALA A 121 11.15 40.91 12.36
N ALA A 122 9.94 40.40 12.61
CA ALA A 122 8.82 41.22 13.06
C ALA A 122 9.11 41.96 14.38
N ASN A 123 9.71 41.28 15.35
CA ASN A 123 10.06 41.86 16.64
C ASN A 123 11.18 42.91 16.51
N TYR A 124 12.20 42.59 15.71
CA TYR A 124 13.36 43.47 15.53
C TYR A 124 12.99 44.78 14.81
N PHE A 125 12.17 44.73 13.76
CA PHE A 125 11.69 45.95 13.10
C PHE A 125 10.72 46.75 13.96
N LYS A 126 9.85 46.08 14.73
CA LYS A 126 8.98 46.78 15.66
C LYS A 126 9.79 47.61 16.66
N PHE A 127 10.82 47.01 17.26
CA PHE A 127 11.70 47.69 18.21
C PHE A 127 12.40 48.90 17.58
N GLN A 128 12.96 48.75 16.38
CA GLN A 128 13.66 49.86 15.73
C GLN A 128 12.76 51.03 15.34
N ILE A 129 11.52 50.76 14.93
CA ILE A 129 10.55 51.82 14.62
C ILE A 129 10.15 52.58 15.89
N GLU A 130 10.08 51.89 17.02
CA GLU A 130 9.75 52.47 18.33
C GLU A 130 10.94 53.24 18.95
N ASP A 131 12.19 52.88 18.64
CA ASP A 131 13.42 53.42 19.24
C ASP A 131 14.29 54.24 18.25
N ARG A 132 13.65 55.04 17.39
CA ARG A 132 14.31 55.89 16.36
C ARG A 132 15.34 56.90 16.88
N GLU A 133 15.56 56.99 18.19
CA GLU A 133 16.60 57.85 18.79
C GLU A 133 18.00 57.21 18.80
N HIS A 134 18.14 55.91 18.48
CA HIS A 134 19.42 55.21 18.43
C HIS A 134 19.89 54.99 16.98
N GLU A 135 20.74 55.91 16.51
CA GLU A 135 21.16 56.18 15.13
C GLU A 135 22.07 55.12 14.44
N GLU A 136 22.04 53.86 14.85
CA GLU A 136 22.76 52.80 14.14
C GLU A 136 21.77 51.70 13.72
N LEU A 137 21.11 51.92 12.58
CA LEU A 137 20.43 50.86 11.82
C LEU A 137 21.44 49.71 11.63
N SER A 138 21.34 48.64 12.42
CA SER A 138 22.16 47.46 12.17
C SER A 138 21.87 46.97 10.75
N ASP A 139 22.93 46.66 10.02
CA ASP A 139 22.89 46.49 8.57
C ASP A 139 21.98 45.31 8.17
N TYR A 140 20.72 45.60 7.88
CA TYR A 140 19.66 44.63 7.61
C TYR A 140 19.88 43.81 6.35
N GLU A 141 20.68 44.33 5.43
CA GLU A 141 21.19 43.55 4.31
C GLU A 141 21.93 42.32 4.83
N VAL A 142 22.64 42.43 5.96
CA VAL A 142 23.33 41.32 6.61
C VAL A 142 22.33 40.32 7.17
N TYR A 143 21.27 40.75 7.86
CA TYR A 143 20.23 39.85 8.36
C TYR A 143 19.58 39.07 7.22
N ARG A 144 19.11 39.77 6.19
CA ARG A 144 18.44 39.17 5.03
C ARG A 144 19.37 38.21 4.30
N LYS A 145 20.60 38.63 4.01
CA LYS A 145 21.60 37.82 3.31
C LYS A 145 21.94 36.56 4.10
N LEU A 146 22.16 36.69 5.40
CA LEU A 146 22.42 35.55 6.28
C LEU A 146 21.27 34.54 6.21
N HIS A 147 20.03 34.98 6.35
CA HIS A 147 18.88 34.07 6.30
C HIS A 147 18.66 33.49 4.89
N GLN A 148 18.83 34.27 3.83
CA GLN A 148 18.75 33.79 2.44
C GLN A 148 19.83 32.76 2.10
N ASP A 149 21.02 32.84 2.71
CA ASP A 149 22.10 31.86 2.53
C ASP A 149 21.86 30.58 3.35
N HIS A 150 21.25 30.70 4.54
CA HIS A 150 21.06 29.57 5.47
C HIS A 150 19.72 28.84 5.29
N TRP A 151 18.71 29.45 4.65
CA TRP A 151 17.41 28.83 4.39
C TRP A 151 17.43 27.67 3.35
N PRO A 152 18.12 27.80 2.19
CA PRO A 152 18.04 26.83 1.09
C PRO A 152 18.37 25.37 1.47
N PRO A 153 19.32 25.07 2.37
CA PRO A 153 19.54 23.70 2.85
C PRO A 153 18.28 23.06 3.47
N TYR A 154 17.51 23.81 4.26
CA TYR A 154 16.26 23.32 4.85
C TYR A 154 15.21 23.07 3.78
N GLN A 155 15.03 24.02 2.86
CA GLN A 155 14.06 23.90 1.77
C GLN A 155 14.38 22.70 0.87
N LYS A 156 15.65 22.55 0.46
CA LYS A 156 16.12 21.42 -0.35
C LYS A 156 15.90 20.09 0.37
N SER A 157 16.23 20.01 1.66
CA SER A 157 16.03 18.79 2.45
C SER A 157 14.56 18.42 2.61
N ALA A 158 13.67 19.41 2.78
CA ALA A 158 12.23 19.17 2.93
C ALA A 158 11.61 18.71 1.61
N ASN A 159 11.93 19.40 0.50
CA ASN A 159 11.47 19.02 -0.84
C ASN A 159 11.95 17.62 -1.24
N ALA A 160 13.21 17.27 -0.99
CA ALA A 160 13.73 15.95 -1.30
C ALA A 160 13.00 14.83 -0.53
N ALA A 161 12.74 15.05 0.77
CA ALA A 161 12.01 14.08 1.59
C ALA A 161 10.55 13.94 1.16
N PHE A 162 9.88 15.06 0.84
CA PHE A 162 8.52 15.07 0.32
C PHE A 162 8.41 14.35 -1.04
N ASN A 163 9.30 14.67 -1.99
CA ASN A 163 9.30 14.02 -3.30
C ASN A 163 9.49 12.51 -3.18
N LYS A 164 10.43 12.07 -2.33
CA LYS A 164 10.63 10.64 -2.05
C LYS A 164 9.37 9.96 -1.49
N TYR A 165 8.64 10.64 -0.61
CA TYR A 165 7.37 10.14 -0.08
C TYR A 165 6.29 10.06 -1.16
N ALA A 166 6.12 11.11 -1.96
CA ALA A 166 5.15 11.16 -3.04
C ALA A 166 5.42 10.13 -4.14
N GLU A 167 6.69 9.98 -4.54
CA GLU A 167 7.14 8.95 -5.49
C GLU A 167 6.91 7.55 -4.93
N CYS A 168 7.20 7.33 -3.64
CA CYS A 168 6.96 6.05 -2.99
C CYS A 168 5.47 5.67 -3.04
N LEU A 169 4.55 6.61 -2.80
CA LEU A 169 3.12 6.33 -2.99
C LEU A 169 2.83 6.01 -4.46
N ALA A 170 3.26 6.87 -5.38
CA ALA A 170 2.92 6.78 -6.79
C ALA A 170 3.33 5.44 -7.43
N LEU A 171 4.55 4.97 -7.13
CA LEU A 171 5.08 3.70 -7.63
C LEU A 171 4.34 2.48 -7.05
N ASN A 172 3.75 2.62 -5.87
CA ASN A 172 3.15 1.50 -5.14
C ASN A 172 1.61 1.51 -5.15
N MET A 173 0.95 2.53 -5.71
CA MET A 173 -0.51 2.60 -5.83
C MET A 173 -1.17 1.32 -6.37
N PRO A 174 -0.63 0.62 -7.39
CA PRO A 174 -1.25 -0.59 -7.93
C PRO A 174 -1.28 -1.77 -6.94
N ILE A 175 -0.39 -1.77 -5.95
CA ILE A 175 -0.20 -2.88 -5.00
C ILE A 175 -0.89 -2.57 -3.67
N LEU A 176 -0.97 -1.29 -3.30
CA LEU A 176 -1.51 -0.85 -2.02
C LEU A 176 -3.06 -0.89 -1.98
N PRO A 177 -3.65 -1.08 -0.80
CA PRO A 177 -5.11 -0.97 -0.64
C PRO A 177 -5.64 0.42 -1.03
N LYS A 178 -6.74 0.47 -1.77
CA LYS A 178 -7.33 1.72 -2.28
C LYS A 178 -7.59 2.75 -1.18
N GLU A 179 -8.18 2.33 -0.07
CA GLU A 179 -8.47 3.21 1.08
C GLU A 179 -7.20 3.82 1.71
N LEU A 180 -6.08 3.08 1.68
CA LEU A 180 -4.80 3.60 2.13
C LEU A 180 -4.31 4.65 1.14
N VAL A 181 -4.33 4.35 -0.16
CA VAL A 181 -3.89 5.28 -1.21
C VAL A 181 -4.64 6.60 -1.14
N GLU A 182 -5.97 6.58 -1.02
CA GLU A 182 -6.79 7.79 -0.95
C GLU A 182 -6.43 8.66 0.27
N LYS A 183 -6.23 8.04 1.44
CA LYS A 183 -5.81 8.76 2.66
C LYS A 183 -4.41 9.37 2.50
N GLU A 184 -3.47 8.63 1.93
CA GLU A 184 -2.09 9.07 1.74
C GLU A 184 -1.99 10.20 0.71
N MET A 185 -2.81 10.18 -0.34
CA MET A 185 -2.92 11.31 -1.28
C MET A 185 -3.35 12.59 -0.57
N GLY A 186 -4.34 12.52 0.32
CA GLY A 186 -4.76 13.68 1.11
C GLY A 186 -3.65 14.24 2.00
N ILE A 187 -2.83 13.38 2.60
CA ILE A 187 -1.66 13.81 3.39
C ILE A 187 -0.60 14.47 2.51
N ILE A 188 -0.34 13.91 1.32
CA ILE A 188 0.60 14.48 0.35
C ILE A 188 0.15 15.87 -0.10
N ASP A 189 -1.14 16.06 -0.38
CA ASP A 189 -1.66 17.36 -0.79
C ASP A 189 -1.52 18.40 0.33
N GLN A 190 -1.78 18.02 1.59
CA GLN A 190 -1.53 18.90 2.74
C GLN A 190 -0.05 19.25 2.88
N CYS A 191 0.85 18.26 2.79
CA CYS A 191 2.30 18.48 2.85
C CYS A 191 2.77 19.42 1.73
N ARG A 192 2.23 19.26 0.51
CA ARG A 192 2.55 20.10 -0.65
C ARG A 192 2.13 21.54 -0.42
N SER A 193 0.93 21.77 0.09
CA SER A 193 0.45 23.13 0.42
C SER A 193 1.38 23.76 1.45
N ILE A 194 1.65 23.07 2.57
CA ILE A 194 2.52 23.59 3.64
C ILE A 194 3.90 23.96 3.09
N LEU A 195 4.52 23.11 2.26
CA LEU A 195 5.83 23.40 1.65
C LEU A 195 5.82 24.65 0.77
N SER A 196 4.81 24.76 -0.10
CA SER A 196 4.64 25.90 -1.00
C SER A 196 4.41 27.18 -0.20
N ASP A 197 3.47 27.14 0.74
CA ASP A 197 3.06 28.30 1.53
C ASP A 197 4.20 28.75 2.45
N THR A 198 4.98 27.84 3.03
CA THR A 198 6.17 28.17 3.85
C THR A 198 7.24 28.86 3.01
N SER A 199 7.49 28.36 1.79
CA SER A 199 8.49 28.95 0.89
C SER A 199 8.09 30.35 0.44
N MET A 200 6.81 30.54 0.12
CA MET A 200 6.26 31.84 -0.25
C MET A 200 6.32 32.82 0.92
N ASN A 201 5.93 32.36 2.12
CA ASN A 201 5.92 33.16 3.33
C ASN A 201 7.33 33.65 3.70
N PHE A 202 8.33 32.75 3.70
CA PHE A 202 9.72 33.12 3.90
C PHE A 202 10.18 34.20 2.89
N SER A 203 9.92 33.97 1.60
CA SER A 203 10.36 34.89 0.54
C SER A 203 9.71 36.27 0.67
N ARG A 204 8.42 36.32 1.03
CA ARG A 204 7.67 37.57 1.26
C ARG A 204 8.20 38.30 2.48
N ALA A 205 8.36 37.60 3.60
CA ALA A 205 8.90 38.18 4.82
C ALA A 205 10.28 38.81 4.56
N MET A 206 11.21 38.09 3.93
CA MET A 206 12.54 38.62 3.57
C MET A 206 12.51 39.79 2.57
N ASN A 207 11.42 39.97 1.82
CA ASN A 207 11.25 41.15 0.95
C ASN A 207 10.69 42.32 1.74
N PHE A 208 9.69 42.11 2.59
CA PHE A 208 9.17 43.16 3.47
C PHE A 208 10.25 43.69 4.39
N THR A 209 11.13 42.83 4.92
CA THR A 209 12.30 43.29 5.69
C THR A 209 13.20 44.23 4.89
N GLN A 210 13.34 44.06 3.57
CA GLN A 210 14.10 45.00 2.74
C GLN A 210 13.36 46.34 2.59
N TYR A 211 12.05 46.28 2.35
CA TYR A 211 11.24 47.47 2.08
C TYR A 211 11.04 48.35 3.31
N ILE A 212 11.08 47.78 4.52
CA ILE A 212 11.07 48.55 5.76
C ILE A 212 12.35 49.38 5.92
N VAL A 213 13.49 48.87 5.44
CA VAL A 213 14.81 49.52 5.54
C VAL A 213 15.01 50.57 4.47
N VAL A 214 14.53 50.27 3.25
CA VAL A 214 14.65 51.16 2.08
C VAL A 214 13.26 51.50 1.53
N PRO A 215 12.43 52.23 2.29
CA PRO A 215 11.06 52.55 1.86
C PRO A 215 11.02 53.50 0.67
N GLU A 216 12.06 54.32 0.47
CA GLU A 216 12.16 55.29 -0.62
C GLU A 216 12.20 54.65 -2.01
N GLU A 217 12.62 53.39 -2.11
CA GLU A 217 12.68 52.64 -3.37
C GLU A 217 11.41 51.85 -3.67
N CYS A 218 10.41 51.88 -2.79
CA CYS A 218 9.24 51.01 -2.83
C CYS A 218 7.92 51.79 -2.79
N GLU A 219 6.91 51.29 -3.50
CA GLU A 219 5.54 51.79 -3.34
C GLU A 219 4.94 51.26 -2.03
N GLY A 220 4.98 52.07 -0.98
CA GLY A 220 4.35 51.78 0.31
C GLY A 220 4.98 52.51 1.48
N THR A 221 4.30 52.49 2.62
CA THR A 221 4.83 53.05 3.88
C THR A 221 5.46 51.96 4.75
N GLU A 222 6.41 52.36 5.59
CA GLU A 222 7.01 51.49 6.61
C GLU A 222 5.96 50.76 7.47
N ALA A 223 4.91 51.48 7.87
CA ALA A 223 3.81 50.93 8.65
C ALA A 223 3.01 49.85 7.89
N GLU A 224 2.81 50.02 6.59
CA GLU A 224 2.15 49.01 5.74
C GLU A 224 3.02 47.76 5.57
N PHE A 225 4.33 47.92 5.36
CA PHE A 225 5.24 46.78 5.26
C PHE A 225 5.36 46.01 6.58
N MET A 226 5.32 46.72 7.72
CA MET A 226 5.24 46.09 9.04
C MET A 226 3.95 45.32 9.25
N ALA A 227 2.80 45.89 8.87
CA ALA A 227 1.52 45.19 8.95
C ALA A 227 1.53 43.91 8.10
N ASN A 228 2.12 43.97 6.91
CA ASN A 228 2.29 42.81 6.03
C ASN A 228 3.23 41.76 6.63
N LEU A 229 4.35 42.17 7.25
CA LEU A 229 5.27 41.26 7.92
C LEU A 229 4.61 40.54 9.11
N ILE A 230 3.80 41.25 9.90
CA ILE A 230 2.99 40.66 10.98
C ILE A 230 1.99 39.64 10.41
N GLN A 231 1.34 39.96 9.29
CA GLN A 231 0.41 39.03 8.63
C GLN A 231 1.12 37.76 8.14
N GLU A 232 2.32 37.88 7.59
CA GLU A 232 3.16 36.74 7.18
C GLU A 232 3.60 35.91 8.39
N HIS A 233 3.89 36.54 9.54
CA HIS A 233 4.14 35.83 10.80
C HIS A 233 2.93 35.00 11.25
N GLU A 234 1.72 35.58 11.24
CA GLU A 234 0.49 34.85 11.58
C GLU A 234 0.25 33.64 10.65
N LYS A 235 0.51 33.79 9.35
CA LYS A 235 0.46 32.68 8.40
C LYS A 235 1.49 31.60 8.73
N SER A 236 2.68 31.99 9.20
CA SER A 236 3.74 31.05 9.58
C SER A 236 3.35 30.22 10.80
N ILE A 237 2.73 30.86 11.80
CA ILE A 237 2.17 30.18 12.99
C ILE A 237 1.11 29.16 12.56
N ALA A 238 0.21 29.53 11.65
CA ALA A 238 -0.82 28.62 11.15
C ALA A 238 -0.21 27.41 10.41
N GLN A 239 0.80 27.62 9.56
CA GLN A 239 1.53 26.56 8.87
C GLN A 239 2.22 25.60 9.85
N LYS A 240 2.87 26.16 10.87
CA LYS A 240 3.50 25.39 11.96
C LYS A 240 2.47 24.53 12.70
N ALA A 241 1.31 25.10 13.06
CA ALA A 241 0.24 24.35 13.72
C ALA A 241 -0.27 23.18 12.87
N CYS A 242 -0.38 23.36 11.55
CA CYS A 242 -0.78 22.29 10.62
C CYS A 242 0.23 21.14 10.60
N ILE A 243 1.54 21.42 10.49
CA ILE A 243 2.55 20.36 10.46
C ILE A 243 2.76 19.70 11.82
N ASP A 244 2.58 20.43 12.92
CA ASP A 244 2.62 19.87 14.28
C ASP A 244 1.48 18.88 14.49
N LYS A 245 0.28 19.20 13.97
CA LYS A 245 -0.84 18.25 13.94
C LYS A 245 -0.49 16.98 13.16
N LEU A 246 0.04 17.11 11.95
CA LEU A 246 0.49 15.95 11.15
C LEU A 246 1.55 15.12 11.88
N SER A 247 2.47 15.79 12.59
CA SER A 247 3.49 15.14 13.40
C SER A 247 2.88 14.37 14.59
N ASN A 248 1.90 14.95 15.27
CA ASN A 248 1.23 14.29 16.40
C ASN A 248 0.40 13.08 15.94
N GLU A 249 -0.17 13.13 14.73
CA GLU A 249 -0.95 12.05 14.13
C GLU A 249 -0.08 10.89 13.57
N LEU A 250 1.26 11.00 13.60
CA LEU A 250 2.16 9.96 13.12
C LEU A 250 1.96 8.63 13.87
N PHE A 251 1.76 8.68 15.18
CA PHE A 251 1.53 7.50 15.99
C PHE A 251 0.20 6.82 15.62
N ASP A 252 -0.90 7.57 15.52
CA ASP A 252 -2.20 7.03 15.12
C ASP A 252 -2.18 6.44 13.70
N LYS A 253 -1.43 7.05 12.79
CA LYS A 253 -1.20 6.48 11.46
C LYS A 253 -0.44 5.15 11.52
N SER A 254 0.57 5.05 12.38
CA SER A 254 1.33 3.81 12.58
C SER A 254 0.42 2.69 13.12
N LEU A 255 -0.46 2.99 14.08
CA LEU A 255 -1.43 2.03 14.61
C LEU A 255 -2.42 1.56 13.54
N ARG A 256 -2.98 2.50 12.76
CA ARG A 256 -3.88 2.16 11.64
C ARG A 256 -3.19 1.28 10.58
N SER A 257 -1.92 1.53 10.32
CA SER A 257 -1.14 0.71 9.39
C SER A 257 -0.85 -0.67 9.96
N GLY A 258 -0.57 -0.77 11.26
CA GLY A 258 -0.44 -2.05 11.97
C GLY A 258 -1.70 -2.89 11.86
N ALA A 259 -2.87 -2.31 12.15
CA ALA A 259 -4.15 -2.99 12.02
C ALA A 259 -4.44 -3.47 10.58
N LEU A 260 -4.05 -2.67 9.58
CA LEU A 260 -4.16 -3.06 8.17
C LEU A 260 -3.24 -4.24 7.83
N ILE A 261 -2.00 -4.24 8.33
CA ILE A 261 -1.05 -5.35 8.15
C ILE A 261 -1.59 -6.63 8.82
N GLU A 262 -2.11 -6.53 10.04
CA GLU A 262 -2.72 -7.66 10.75
C GLU A 262 -3.92 -8.24 9.98
N SER A 263 -4.79 -7.38 9.45
CA SER A 263 -5.92 -7.80 8.60
C SER A 263 -5.45 -8.56 7.36
N LEU A 264 -4.40 -8.06 6.69
CA LEU A 264 -3.80 -8.69 5.52
C LEU A 264 -3.23 -10.09 5.85
N LEU A 265 -2.61 -10.25 7.02
CA LEU A 265 -2.06 -11.53 7.49
C LEU A 265 -3.16 -12.52 7.92
N GLN A 266 -4.22 -12.06 8.59
CA GLN A 266 -5.35 -12.90 9.01
C GLN A 266 -6.12 -13.49 7.82
N HIS A 267 -6.29 -12.71 6.74
CA HIS A 267 -6.87 -13.20 5.49
C HIS A 267 -6.11 -14.39 4.88
N GLN A 268 -4.80 -14.50 5.13
CA GLN A 268 -3.98 -15.64 4.69
C GLN A 268 -4.20 -16.88 5.56
N HIS A 269 -4.30 -16.71 6.88
CA HIS A 269 -4.54 -17.82 7.81
C HIS A 269 -5.91 -18.47 7.66
N VAL A 270 -6.97 -17.68 7.45
CA VAL A 270 -8.32 -18.21 7.25
C VAL A 270 -8.43 -19.02 5.94
N ARG A 271 -7.69 -18.66 4.89
CA ARG A 271 -7.63 -19.44 3.64
C ARG A 271 -6.87 -20.76 3.80
N ARG A 272 -5.71 -20.76 4.47
CA ARG A 272 -4.95 -21.98 4.76
C ARG A 272 -5.74 -23.02 5.56
N ASN A 273 -6.58 -22.59 6.51
CA ASN A 273 -7.39 -23.52 7.32
C ASN A 273 -8.61 -24.09 6.59
N ARG A 274 -9.12 -23.43 5.53
CA ARG A 274 -10.24 -23.93 4.72
C ARG A 274 -9.81 -24.95 3.67
N ASP A 275 -8.59 -24.85 3.16
CA ASP A 275 -8.07 -25.76 2.11
C ASP A 275 -7.35 -26.99 2.70
N GLY A 276 -7.19 -27.05 4.03
CA GLY A 276 -6.62 -28.19 4.78
C GLY A 276 -7.64 -29.09 5.49
N SER A 277 -8.95 -28.91 5.23
CA SER A 277 -10.06 -29.74 5.75
C SER A 277 -10.73 -30.50 4.62
#